data_AF-A6Q295-F1
#
_entry.id   AF-A6Q295-F1
#
_cell.length_a   1.000
_cell.length_b   1.000
_cell.length_c   1.000
_cell.angle_alpha   90.00
_cell.angle_beta   90.00
_cell.angle_gamma   90.00
#
_symmetry.space_group_name_H-M   'P 1'
#
loop_
_entity.id
_entity.type
_entity.pdbx_description
1 polymer ?
#
loop_
_entity_poly.entity_id
_entity_poly.type
_entity_poly.pdbx_seq_one_letter_code
_entity_poly.pdbx_strand_id
1 'polypeptide(L)'
;MQRFIARSPVSKKLLNTLRISSRLPVNILVVGEEGSGKMTLVKEVFPDLAFYSVEDVKNWKDLPQKFGIADLHNAIDIQRIMEEFEEHTIIALSEVSKSEYEEFFPVILHLPPLSERPEEFDELFSLYAKQVQKELGLESFEPKNIPRHYNAIELKQRMFKEAILQTLSEEEMLLFIERFLEKKLPMDYKDMLYIFEIPLLKAAKRKYKSALAISKALGLNRATLTKKLKKYENRLKNER
;
A
#
# COMPACT_ATOMS: atom_id res chain seq x y z
N MET A 1 8.39 -3.14 -15.97
CA MET A 1 7.47 -2.07 -15.55
C MET A 1 6.06 -2.63 -15.45
N GLN A 2 5.32 -2.26 -14.40
CA GLN A 2 3.93 -2.69 -14.24
C GLN A 2 3.03 -1.80 -15.11
N ARG A 3 2.17 -2.42 -15.91
CA ARG A 3 1.20 -1.75 -16.78
C ARG A 3 0.11 -1.10 -15.94
N PHE A 4 -0.41 0.06 -16.35
CA PHE A 4 -1.58 0.64 -15.68
C PHE A 4 -2.83 -0.21 -15.93
N ILE A 5 -3.55 -0.55 -14.86
CA ILE A 5 -4.73 -1.40 -14.94
C ILE A 5 -5.96 -0.51 -15.06
N ALA A 6 -6.53 -0.43 -16.26
CA ALA A 6 -7.71 0.37 -16.57
C ALA A 6 -8.92 -0.52 -16.92
N ARG A 7 -9.54 -1.13 -15.92
CA ARG A 7 -10.78 -1.91 -16.12
C ARG A 7 -12.03 -1.09 -15.85
N SER A 8 -12.01 -0.24 -14.83
CA SER A 8 -13.17 0.57 -14.48
C SER A 8 -13.48 1.58 -15.59
N PRO A 9 -14.77 1.95 -15.79
CA PRO A 9 -15.14 3.00 -16.73
C PRO A 9 -14.40 4.31 -16.47
N VAL A 10 -14.18 4.64 -15.18
CA VAL A 10 -13.49 5.86 -14.76
C VAL A 10 -12.03 5.83 -15.21
N SER A 11 -11.28 4.77 -14.91
CA SER A 11 -9.88 4.66 -15.34
C SER A 11 -9.72 4.61 -16.86
N LYS A 12 -10.63 3.96 -17.59
CA LYS A 12 -10.62 3.98 -19.06
C LYS A 12 -10.82 5.38 -19.61
N LYS A 13 -11.76 6.14 -19.04
CA LYS A 13 -11.99 7.53 -19.40
C LYS A 13 -10.75 8.37 -19.11
N LEU A 14 -10.16 8.27 -17.93
CA LEU A 14 -8.93 8.98 -17.54
C LEU A 14 -7.77 8.67 -18.48
N LEU A 15 -7.54 7.40 -18.80
CA LEU A 15 -6.48 6.97 -19.71
C LEU A 15 -6.70 7.53 -21.12
N ASN A 16 -7.94 7.54 -21.61
CA ASN A 16 -8.26 8.10 -22.92
C ASN A 16 -8.09 9.63 -22.94
N THR A 17 -8.54 10.33 -21.89
CA THR A 17 -8.33 11.78 -21.76
C THR A 17 -6.84 12.10 -21.75
N LEU A 18 -6.04 11.37 -20.95
CA LEU A 18 -4.59 11.54 -20.91
C LEU A 18 -3.92 11.29 -22.27
N ARG A 19 -4.35 10.27 -23.02
CA ARG A 19 -3.85 9.97 -24.38
C ARG A 19 -4.22 11.03 -25.43
N ILE A 20 -5.34 11.72 -25.25
CA ILE A 20 -5.75 12.82 -26.12
C ILE A 20 -4.90 14.04 -25.78
N SER A 21 -4.82 14.38 -24.48
CA SER A 21 -4.04 15.51 -23.98
C SER A 21 -2.54 15.35 -24.24
N SER A 22 -2.02 14.12 -24.31
CA SER A 22 -0.60 13.87 -24.58
C SER A 22 -0.12 14.32 -25.95
N ARG A 23 -1.04 14.52 -26.90
CA ARG A 23 -0.76 15.01 -28.25
C ARG A 23 -0.68 16.54 -28.32
N LEU A 24 -1.10 17.21 -27.26
CA LEU A 24 -1.08 18.65 -27.15
C LEU A 24 0.13 19.08 -26.29
N PRO A 25 0.79 20.21 -26.60
CA PRO A 25 1.83 20.78 -25.76
C PRO A 25 1.19 21.56 -24.60
N VAL A 26 0.45 20.86 -23.74
CA VAL A 26 -0.26 21.46 -22.59
C VAL A 26 0.19 20.81 -21.29
N ASN A 27 0.18 21.60 -20.22
CA ASN A 27 0.46 21.10 -18.88
C ASN A 27 -0.68 20.21 -18.39
N ILE A 28 -0.32 19.08 -17.78
CA ILE A 28 -1.27 18.09 -17.30
C ILE A 28 -1.01 17.83 -15.82
N LEU A 29 -2.06 17.91 -15.00
CA LEU A 29 -2.00 17.55 -13.59
C LEU A 29 -2.81 16.27 -13.36
N VAL A 30 -2.21 15.31 -12.64
CA VAL A 30 -2.91 14.12 -12.14
C VAL A 30 -3.01 14.20 -10.62
N VAL A 31 -4.23 14.30 -10.11
CA VAL A 31 -4.53 14.38 -8.68
C VAL A 31 -5.09 13.06 -8.19
N GLY A 32 -4.68 12.60 -7.01
CA GLY A 32 -5.24 11.42 -6.36
C GLY A 32 -4.41 11.01 -5.15
N GLU A 33 -4.92 10.13 -4.31
CA GLU A 33 -4.23 9.73 -3.08
C GLU A 33 -2.89 9.01 -3.33
N GLU A 34 -2.06 8.90 -2.30
CA GLU A 34 -0.85 8.07 -2.33
C GLU A 34 -1.20 6.61 -2.69
N GLY A 35 -0.38 5.97 -3.51
CA GLY A 35 -0.60 4.56 -3.89
C GLY A 35 -1.82 4.30 -4.81
N SER A 36 -2.50 5.33 -5.32
CA SER A 36 -3.61 5.20 -6.27
C SER A 36 -3.19 4.81 -7.70
N GLY A 37 -1.90 4.92 -8.01
CA GLY A 37 -1.32 4.56 -9.31
C GLY A 37 -1.09 5.73 -10.29
N LYS A 38 -1.06 6.98 -9.80
CA LYS A 38 -0.84 8.20 -10.62
C LYS A 38 0.39 8.09 -11.54
N MET A 39 1.53 7.69 -10.97
CA MET A 39 2.79 7.50 -11.71
C MET A 39 2.65 6.45 -12.81
N THR A 40 2.00 5.32 -12.51
CA THR A 40 1.78 4.24 -13.47
C THR A 40 0.87 4.68 -14.61
N LEU A 41 -0.19 5.47 -14.31
CA LEU A 41 -1.07 6.06 -15.31
C LEU A 41 -0.30 6.95 -16.29
N VAL A 42 0.55 7.84 -15.78
CA VAL A 42 1.36 8.71 -16.65
C VAL A 42 2.38 7.92 -17.45
N LYS A 43 3.09 6.97 -16.83
CA LYS A 43 4.07 6.13 -17.52
C LYS A 43 3.47 5.19 -18.57
N GLU A 44 2.19 4.85 -18.49
CA GLU A 44 1.49 4.12 -19.55
C GLU A 44 1.38 4.93 -20.85
N VAL A 45 1.31 6.27 -20.73
CA VAL A 45 1.19 7.19 -21.88
C VAL A 45 2.54 7.80 -22.27
N PHE A 46 3.40 8.05 -21.29
CA PHE A 46 4.74 8.60 -21.46
C PHE A 46 5.80 7.68 -20.80
N PRO A 47 6.21 6.59 -21.47
CA PRO A 47 7.13 5.61 -20.89
C PRO A 47 8.49 6.18 -20.50
N ASP A 48 9.01 7.11 -21.32
CA ASP A 48 10.36 7.68 -21.19
C ASP A 48 10.39 9.00 -20.40
N LEU A 49 9.27 9.40 -19.78
CA LEU A 49 9.19 10.65 -19.03
C LEU A 49 9.98 10.56 -17.73
N ALA A 50 10.95 11.47 -17.58
CA ALA A 50 11.69 11.66 -16.33
C ALA A 50 10.83 12.42 -15.32
N PHE A 51 10.80 11.94 -14.08
CA PHE A 51 10.10 12.59 -12.98
C PHE A 51 11.10 13.17 -11.99
N TYR A 52 10.84 14.39 -11.55
CA TYR A 52 11.64 15.13 -10.59
C TYR A 52 10.82 15.45 -9.35
N SER A 53 11.48 15.48 -8.20
CA SER A 53 10.86 15.94 -6.95
C SER A 53 11.01 17.45 -6.82
N VAL A 54 9.97 18.08 -6.28
CA VAL A 54 9.96 19.51 -5.96
C VAL A 54 11.02 19.88 -4.91
N GLU A 55 11.39 18.93 -4.04
CA GLU A 55 12.46 19.16 -3.06
C GLU A 55 13.81 19.46 -3.73
N ASP A 56 14.02 18.91 -4.93
CA ASP A 56 15.23 19.05 -5.73
C ASP A 56 15.18 20.23 -6.71
N VAL A 57 14.18 21.13 -6.63
CA VAL A 57 14.02 22.26 -7.58
C VAL A 57 15.28 23.09 -7.75
N LYS A 58 16.08 23.26 -6.70
CA LYS A 58 17.36 24.00 -6.77
C LYS A 58 18.38 23.39 -7.72
N ASN A 59 18.25 22.10 -8.03
CA ASN A 59 19.14 21.34 -8.90
C ASN A 59 18.59 21.18 -10.32
N TRP A 60 17.41 21.73 -10.61
CA TRP A 60 16.80 21.64 -11.94
C TRP A 60 17.57 22.53 -12.91
N LYS A 61 18.51 21.92 -13.64
CA LYS A 61 19.25 22.55 -14.74
C LYS A 61 19.14 21.64 -15.95
N ASP A 62 18.94 22.24 -17.12
CA ASP A 62 18.86 21.54 -18.41
C ASP A 62 17.78 20.44 -18.44
N LEU A 63 16.59 20.75 -17.90
CA LEU A 63 15.46 19.84 -17.96
C LEU A 63 14.98 19.63 -19.41
N PRO A 64 14.58 18.40 -19.77
CA PRO A 64 14.05 18.12 -21.09
C PRO A 64 12.75 18.90 -21.32
N GLN A 65 12.48 19.28 -22.56
CA GLN A 65 11.30 20.09 -22.94
C GLN A 65 9.97 19.55 -22.41
N LYS A 66 9.89 18.24 -22.13
CA LYS A 66 8.78 17.62 -21.43
C LYS A 66 9.31 16.83 -20.23
N PHE A 67 8.85 17.17 -19.04
CA PHE A 67 9.23 16.48 -17.80
C PHE A 67 8.05 16.32 -16.85
N GLY A 68 8.21 15.40 -15.90
CA GLY A 68 7.24 15.12 -14.87
C GLY A 68 7.64 15.67 -13.51
N ILE A 69 6.66 16.10 -12.71
CA ILE A 69 6.84 16.47 -11.30
C ILE A 69 6.07 15.45 -10.44
N ALA A 70 6.72 14.80 -9.47
CA ALA A 70 6.11 13.69 -8.74
C ALA A 70 5.24 14.12 -7.54
N ASP A 71 5.50 15.30 -6.99
CA ASP A 71 5.07 15.74 -5.66
C ASP A 71 4.76 17.24 -5.64
N LEU A 72 3.99 17.71 -6.63
CA LEU A 72 3.65 19.13 -6.78
C LEU A 72 3.00 19.75 -5.53
N HIS A 73 2.28 18.95 -4.73
CA HIS A 73 1.67 19.38 -3.47
C HIS A 73 2.67 19.98 -2.46
N ASN A 74 3.94 19.58 -2.53
CA ASN A 74 5.02 20.08 -1.68
C ASN A 74 5.62 21.41 -2.16
N ALA A 75 5.22 21.91 -3.34
CA ALA A 75 5.67 23.20 -3.83
C ALA A 75 5.22 24.33 -2.91
N ILE A 76 6.21 25.11 -2.44
CA ILE A 76 5.99 26.33 -1.66
C ILE A 76 5.49 27.45 -2.59
N ASP A 77 6.05 27.54 -3.79
CA ASP A 77 5.75 28.57 -4.78
C ASP A 77 5.65 27.93 -6.16
N ILE A 78 4.40 27.65 -6.57
CA ILE A 78 4.14 27.06 -7.88
C ILE A 78 4.30 28.09 -9.01
N GLN A 79 3.96 29.36 -8.76
CA GLN A 79 4.07 30.44 -9.74
C GLN A 79 5.49 30.51 -10.27
N ARG A 80 6.47 30.54 -9.36
CA ARG A 80 7.88 30.56 -9.74
C ARG A 80 8.30 29.37 -10.61
N ILE A 81 7.84 28.16 -10.29
CA ILE A 81 8.16 26.96 -11.09
C ILE A 81 7.56 27.09 -12.48
N MET A 82 6.33 27.56 -12.59
CA MET A 82 5.65 27.69 -13.87
C MET A 82 6.24 28.80 -14.74
N GLU A 83 6.69 29.90 -14.13
CA GLU A 83 7.41 30.99 -14.82
C GLU A 83 8.80 30.55 -15.30
N GLU A 84 9.56 29.82 -14.47
CA GLU A 84 10.90 29.36 -14.81
C GLU A 84 10.91 28.33 -15.97
N PHE A 85 9.82 27.59 -16.14
CA PHE A 85 9.66 26.54 -17.13
C PHE A 85 8.49 26.79 -18.10
N GLU A 86 8.21 28.05 -18.44
CA GLU A 86 7.08 28.44 -19.30
C GLU A 86 7.12 27.78 -20.70
N GLU A 87 8.32 27.56 -21.25
CA GLU A 87 8.50 26.90 -22.57
C GLU A 87 8.42 25.36 -22.52
N HIS A 88 8.31 24.77 -21.33
CA HIS A 88 8.31 23.33 -21.11
C HIS A 88 6.87 22.80 -20.93
N THR A 89 6.65 21.55 -21.33
CA THR A 89 5.43 20.81 -21.02
C THR A 89 5.60 20.04 -19.73
N ILE A 90 4.85 20.43 -18.70
CA ILE A 90 4.93 19.87 -17.36
C ILE A 90 3.79 18.87 -17.13
N ILE A 91 4.15 17.66 -16.68
CA ILE A 91 3.19 16.65 -16.23
C ILE A 91 3.35 16.43 -14.74
N ALA A 92 2.49 17.04 -13.95
CA ALA A 92 2.58 17.02 -12.51
C ALA A 92 1.69 15.95 -11.88
N LEU A 93 2.13 15.42 -10.74
CA LEU A 93 1.37 14.55 -9.87
C LEU A 93 1.17 15.27 -8.53
N SER A 94 -0.05 15.23 -8.00
CA SER A 94 -0.38 15.82 -6.71
C SER A 94 -1.29 14.89 -5.91
N GLU A 95 -1.22 15.00 -4.59
CA GLU A 95 -2.13 14.30 -3.68
C GLU A 95 -3.41 15.08 -3.42
N VAL A 96 -3.28 16.41 -3.40
CA VAL A 96 -4.35 17.34 -3.10
C VAL A 96 -4.60 18.20 -4.33
N SER A 97 -5.85 18.57 -4.58
CA SER A 97 -6.20 19.60 -5.56
C SER A 97 -6.16 20.97 -4.88
N LYS A 98 -5.40 21.92 -5.42
CA LYS A 98 -5.43 23.33 -5.02
C LYS A 98 -6.05 24.16 -6.14
N SER A 99 -6.79 25.22 -5.82
CA SER A 99 -7.41 26.11 -6.82
C SER A 99 -6.37 26.79 -7.72
N GLU A 100 -5.20 27.11 -7.15
CA GLU A 100 -4.06 27.69 -7.88
C GLU A 100 -3.62 26.84 -9.08
N TYR A 101 -3.87 25.52 -9.04
CA TYR A 101 -3.48 24.63 -10.14
C TYR A 101 -4.31 24.84 -11.41
N GLU A 102 -5.53 25.36 -11.28
CA GLU A 102 -6.41 25.61 -12.43
C GLU A 102 -5.86 26.70 -13.35
N GLU A 103 -5.02 27.60 -12.84
CA GLU A 103 -4.36 28.65 -13.60
C GLU A 103 -3.25 28.10 -14.52
N PHE A 104 -2.57 27.04 -14.07
CA PHE A 104 -1.35 26.52 -14.72
C PHE A 104 -1.57 25.23 -15.50
N PHE A 105 -2.61 24.47 -15.16
CA PHE A 105 -2.90 23.15 -15.72
C PHE A 105 -4.26 23.16 -16.43
N PRO A 106 -4.28 23.35 -17.76
CA PRO A 106 -5.51 23.27 -18.55
C PRO A 106 -6.19 21.90 -18.48
N VAL A 107 -5.43 20.84 -18.15
CA VAL A 107 -5.94 19.48 -18.03
C VAL A 107 -5.66 18.96 -16.62
N ILE A 108 -6.72 18.77 -15.84
CA ILE A 108 -6.66 18.17 -14.50
C ILE A 108 -7.40 16.84 -14.52
N LEU A 109 -6.71 15.77 -14.11
CA LEU A 109 -7.23 14.41 -14.06
C LEU A 109 -7.30 13.96 -12.60
N HIS A 110 -8.52 13.70 -12.12
CA HIS A 110 -8.74 13.15 -10.79
C HIS A 110 -8.80 11.63 -10.83
N LEU A 111 -7.78 10.98 -10.29
CA LEU A 111 -7.71 9.53 -10.15
C LEU A 111 -8.36 9.12 -8.81
N PRO A 112 -9.51 8.43 -8.83
CA PRO A 112 -10.15 8.00 -7.60
C PRO A 112 -9.31 6.95 -6.86
N PRO A 113 -9.51 6.80 -5.54
CA PRO A 113 -8.86 5.76 -4.76
C PRO A 113 -9.20 4.37 -5.31
N LEU A 114 -8.37 3.37 -4.97
CA LEU A 114 -8.58 2.01 -5.46
C LEU A 114 -9.85 1.37 -4.90
N SER A 115 -10.31 1.81 -3.73
CA SER A 115 -11.57 1.40 -3.09
C SER A 115 -12.81 1.69 -3.95
N GLU A 116 -12.76 2.74 -4.79
CA GLU A 116 -13.83 3.10 -5.73
C GLU A 116 -13.72 2.38 -7.08
N ARG A 117 -12.66 1.55 -7.27
CA ARG A 117 -12.37 0.82 -8.51
C ARG A 117 -12.22 -0.68 -8.24
N PRO A 118 -13.29 -1.36 -7.79
CA PRO A 118 -13.22 -2.75 -7.31
C PRO A 118 -12.77 -3.74 -8.39
N GLU A 119 -13.09 -3.51 -9.66
CA GLU A 119 -12.66 -4.40 -10.75
C GLU A 119 -11.14 -4.39 -10.94
N GLU A 120 -10.50 -3.26 -10.61
CA GLU A 120 -9.05 -3.09 -10.69
C GLU A 120 -8.37 -3.65 -9.44
N PHE A 121 -9.03 -3.55 -8.28
CA PHE A 121 -8.56 -4.20 -7.06
C PHE A 121 -8.40 -5.70 -7.27
N ASP A 122 -9.42 -6.38 -7.81
CA ASP A 122 -9.39 -7.84 -8.01
C ASP A 122 -8.30 -8.26 -9.02
N GLU A 123 -8.02 -7.42 -10.03
CA GLU A 123 -6.93 -7.67 -10.99
C GLU A 123 -5.55 -7.40 -10.38
N LEU A 124 -5.36 -6.30 -9.65
CA LEU A 124 -4.13 -6.03 -8.90
C LEU A 124 -3.85 -7.11 -7.87
N PHE A 125 -4.89 -7.58 -7.17
CA PHE A 125 -4.80 -8.69 -6.23
C PHE A 125 -4.24 -9.93 -6.91
N SER A 126 -4.82 -10.31 -8.06
CA SER A 126 -4.38 -11.48 -8.83
C SER A 126 -2.96 -11.32 -9.38
N LEU A 127 -2.61 -10.11 -9.82
CA LEU A 127 -1.28 -9.80 -10.34
C LEU A 127 -0.23 -9.90 -9.23
N TYR A 128 -0.48 -9.29 -8.07
CA TYR A 128 0.45 -9.33 -6.95
C TYR A 128 0.56 -10.72 -6.35
N ALA A 129 -0.53 -11.50 -6.29
CA ALA A 129 -0.46 -12.90 -5.86
C ALA A 129 0.51 -13.71 -6.76
N LYS A 130 0.37 -13.59 -8.09
CA LYS A 130 1.28 -14.23 -9.05
C LYS A 130 2.71 -13.72 -8.94
N GLN A 131 2.89 -12.42 -8.72
CA GLN A 131 4.20 -11.81 -8.55
C GLN A 131 4.91 -12.36 -7.32
N VAL A 132 4.23 -12.36 -6.17
CA VAL A 132 4.77 -12.89 -4.91
C VAL A 132 5.08 -14.38 -5.02
N GLN A 133 4.18 -15.15 -5.64
CA GLN A 133 4.42 -16.57 -5.91
C GLN A 133 5.70 -16.78 -6.72
N LYS A 134 5.91 -16.00 -7.79
CA LYS A 134 7.11 -16.08 -8.62
C LYS A 134 8.37 -15.64 -7.88
N GLU A 135 8.32 -14.51 -7.18
CA GLU A 135 9.48 -13.92 -6.51
C GLU A 135 9.96 -14.76 -5.32
N LEU A 136 9.04 -15.41 -4.61
CA LEU A 136 9.35 -16.28 -3.47
C LEU A 136 9.46 -17.76 -3.83
N GLY A 137 9.26 -18.13 -5.11
CA GLY A 137 9.37 -19.50 -5.58
C GLY A 137 8.32 -20.45 -4.99
N LEU A 138 7.10 -19.98 -4.77
CA LEU A 138 6.02 -20.76 -4.14
C LEU A 138 5.24 -21.59 -5.17
N GLU A 139 4.89 -22.83 -4.81
CA GLU A 139 4.03 -23.67 -5.65
C GLU A 139 2.60 -23.10 -5.75
N SER A 140 2.09 -22.55 -4.65
CA SER A 140 0.81 -21.85 -4.60
C SER A 140 0.87 -20.73 -3.56
N PHE A 141 0.10 -19.67 -3.79
CA PHE A 141 -0.04 -18.58 -2.83
C PHE A 141 -1.49 -18.11 -2.80
N GLU A 142 -2.16 -18.37 -1.68
CA GLU A 142 -3.53 -17.95 -1.42
C GLU A 142 -3.56 -16.96 -0.26
N PRO A 143 -3.43 -15.66 -0.54
CA PRO A 143 -3.50 -14.63 0.49
C PRO A 143 -4.91 -14.59 1.11
N LYS A 144 -4.96 -14.52 2.45
CA LYS A 144 -6.22 -14.51 3.22
C LYS A 144 -6.37 -13.17 3.96
N ASN A 145 -7.62 -12.77 4.19
CA ASN A 145 -7.98 -11.60 4.99
C ASN A 145 -7.29 -10.30 4.52
N ILE A 146 -7.40 -10.01 3.21
CA ILE A 146 -6.89 -8.78 2.63
C ILE A 146 -8.05 -7.77 2.52
N PRO A 147 -8.00 -6.65 3.24
CA PRO A 147 -9.03 -5.62 3.14
C PRO A 147 -9.09 -4.98 1.76
N ARG A 148 -10.31 -4.72 1.27
CA ARG A 148 -10.56 -4.09 -0.04
C ARG A 148 -10.31 -2.57 -0.08
N HIS A 149 -10.12 -1.94 1.06
CA HIS A 149 -9.84 -0.50 1.14
C HIS A 149 -8.36 -0.15 0.93
N TYR A 150 -7.48 -1.14 0.81
CA TYR A 150 -6.06 -0.89 0.60
C TYR A 150 -5.79 -0.26 -0.76
N ASN A 151 -4.87 0.70 -0.78
CA ASN A 151 -4.30 1.20 -2.02
C ASN A 151 -3.31 0.18 -2.62
N ALA A 152 -2.76 0.47 -3.81
CA ALA A 152 -1.91 -0.51 -4.50
C ALA A 152 -0.59 -0.80 -3.77
N ILE A 153 -0.05 0.15 -3.01
CA ILE A 153 1.19 -0.02 -2.24
C ILE A 153 0.92 -0.89 -1.01
N GLU A 154 -0.10 -0.55 -0.24
CA GLU A 154 -0.53 -1.30 0.95
C GLU A 154 -0.89 -2.74 0.59
N LEU A 155 -1.64 -2.92 -0.50
CA LEU A 155 -1.99 -4.24 -1.03
C LEU A 155 -0.73 -5.05 -1.32
N LYS A 156 0.24 -4.48 -2.05
CA LYS A 156 1.50 -5.15 -2.36
C LYS A 156 2.24 -5.54 -1.08
N GLN A 157 2.42 -4.61 -0.14
CA GLN A 157 3.10 -4.89 1.14
C GLN A 157 2.41 -6.00 1.91
N ARG A 158 1.08 -6.00 1.95
CA ARG A 158 0.28 -7.03 2.63
C ARG A 158 0.47 -8.39 1.98
N MET A 159 0.50 -8.46 0.64
CA MET A 159 0.73 -9.71 -0.09
C MET A 159 2.07 -10.36 0.27
N PHE A 160 3.15 -9.58 0.26
CA PHE A 160 4.47 -10.09 0.68
C PHE A 160 4.48 -10.54 2.15
N LYS A 161 3.89 -9.75 3.05
CA LYS A 161 3.79 -10.12 4.47
C LYS A 161 3.04 -11.43 4.66
N GLU A 162 1.91 -11.62 3.98
CA GLU A 162 1.15 -12.87 4.06
C GLU A 162 1.92 -14.07 3.51
N ALA A 163 2.64 -13.91 2.39
CA ALA A 163 3.44 -14.99 1.84
C ALA A 163 4.60 -15.38 2.76
N ILE A 164 5.28 -14.41 3.37
CA ILE A 164 6.31 -14.67 4.37
C ILE A 164 5.69 -15.47 5.53
N LEU A 165 4.55 -15.05 6.08
CA LEU A 165 3.89 -15.78 7.16
C LEU A 165 3.49 -17.23 6.79
N GLN A 166 3.22 -17.51 5.52
CA GLN A 166 2.90 -18.86 5.05
C GLN A 166 4.14 -19.74 4.82
N THR A 167 5.33 -19.15 4.72
CA THR A 167 6.56 -19.82 4.30
C THR A 167 7.60 -19.95 5.40
N LEU A 168 7.45 -19.18 6.49
CA LEU A 168 8.33 -19.26 7.64
C LEU A 168 8.35 -20.67 8.25
N SER A 169 9.55 -21.20 8.39
CA SER A 169 9.85 -22.39 9.17
C SER A 169 9.75 -22.11 10.68
N GLU A 170 9.74 -23.18 11.49
CA GLU A 170 9.74 -23.06 12.95
C GLU A 170 10.97 -22.31 13.47
N GLU A 171 12.16 -22.58 12.92
CA GLU A 171 13.41 -21.92 13.30
C GLU A 171 13.37 -20.41 13.01
N GLU A 172 12.86 -20.02 11.84
CA GLU A 172 12.71 -18.61 11.47
C GLU A 172 11.67 -17.90 12.34
N MET A 173 10.59 -18.58 12.71
CA MET A 173 9.60 -18.05 13.65
C MET A 173 10.19 -17.81 15.04
N LEU A 174 11.01 -18.72 15.54
CA LEU A 174 11.71 -18.56 16.82
C LEU A 174 12.67 -17.37 16.78
N LEU A 175 13.49 -17.26 15.71
CA LEU A 175 14.38 -16.12 15.51
C LEU A 175 13.62 -14.79 15.41
N PHE A 176 12.46 -14.78 14.74
CA PHE A 176 11.62 -13.59 14.64
C PHE A 176 11.11 -13.14 16.03
N ILE A 177 10.66 -14.09 16.85
CA ILE A 177 10.21 -13.82 18.22
C ILE A 177 11.37 -13.33 19.07
N GLU A 178 12.54 -13.97 18.98
CA GLU A 178 13.75 -13.57 19.69
C GLU A 178 14.12 -12.11 19.41
N ARG A 179 14.27 -11.73 18.13
CA ARG A 179 14.58 -10.35 17.72
C ARG A 179 13.51 -9.35 18.16
N PHE A 180 12.25 -9.77 18.23
CA PHE A 180 11.19 -8.92 18.75
C PHE A 180 11.32 -8.69 20.26
N LEU A 181 11.61 -9.75 21.02
CA LEU A 181 11.79 -9.70 22.47
C LEU A 181 13.02 -8.90 22.88
N GLU A 182 14.12 -9.02 22.15
CA GLU A 182 15.35 -8.25 22.37
C GLU A 182 15.07 -6.75 22.39
N LYS A 183 14.25 -6.26 21.44
CA LYS A 183 13.82 -4.85 21.36
C LYS A 183 12.89 -4.41 22.50
N LYS A 184 12.37 -5.34 23.30
CA LYS A 184 11.50 -5.06 24.44
C LYS A 184 12.22 -5.12 25.76
N LEU A 185 13.47 -5.58 25.80
CA LEU A 185 14.28 -5.53 27.01
C LEU A 185 14.48 -4.07 27.45
N PRO A 186 14.46 -3.78 28.76
CA PRO A 186 14.48 -4.72 29.89
C PRO A 186 13.09 -5.07 30.47
N MET A 187 12.03 -5.13 29.68
CA MET A 187 10.69 -5.54 30.14
C MET A 187 10.72 -6.89 30.89
N ASP A 188 9.96 -7.02 31.99
CA ASP A 188 9.90 -8.24 32.79
C ASP A 188 9.22 -9.40 32.04
N TYR A 189 9.59 -10.63 32.40
CA TYR A 189 9.02 -11.86 31.85
C TYR A 189 7.48 -11.87 31.89
N LYS A 190 6.87 -11.46 33.02
CA LYS A 190 5.40 -11.49 33.18
C LYS A 190 4.70 -10.53 32.23
N ASP A 191 5.35 -9.42 31.90
CA ASP A 191 4.86 -8.42 30.99
C ASP A 191 5.03 -8.85 29.53
N MET A 192 6.01 -9.72 29.22
CA MET A 192 6.20 -10.27 27.88
C MET A 192 5.34 -11.51 27.57
N LEU A 193 4.79 -12.20 28.58
CA LEU A 193 3.97 -13.41 28.40
C LEU A 193 2.83 -13.27 27.37
N TYR A 194 2.28 -12.06 27.19
CA TYR A 194 1.21 -11.85 26.22
C TYR A 194 1.64 -12.14 24.78
N ILE A 195 2.94 -12.02 24.46
CA ILE A 195 3.50 -12.24 23.12
C ILE A 195 3.27 -13.68 22.69
N PHE A 196 3.36 -14.62 23.63
CA PHE A 196 3.12 -16.04 23.40
C PHE A 196 1.65 -16.44 23.65
N GLU A 197 1.07 -15.97 24.76
CA GLU A 197 -0.25 -16.43 25.20
C GLU A 197 -1.37 -15.98 24.27
N ILE A 198 -1.31 -14.76 23.72
CA ILE A 198 -2.39 -14.25 22.87
C ILE A 198 -2.47 -15.01 21.54
N PRO A 199 -1.38 -15.19 20.75
CA PRO A 199 -1.43 -15.97 19.53
C PRO A 199 -1.92 -17.40 19.76
N LEU A 200 -1.42 -18.07 20.80
CA LEU A 200 -1.84 -19.42 21.16
C LEU A 200 -3.34 -19.49 21.47
N LEU A 201 -3.85 -18.57 22.29
CA LEU A 201 -5.28 -18.53 22.63
C LEU A 201 -6.16 -18.19 21.43
N LYS A 202 -5.72 -17.29 20.53
CA LYS A 202 -6.44 -17.01 19.27
C LYS A 202 -6.50 -18.25 18.38
N ALA A 203 -5.37 -18.93 18.17
CA ALA A 203 -5.32 -20.16 17.38
C ALA A 203 -6.22 -21.26 17.98
N ALA A 204 -6.17 -21.43 19.31
CA ALA A 204 -7.01 -22.39 20.01
C ALA A 204 -8.50 -22.08 19.90
N LYS A 205 -8.92 -20.80 19.99
CA LYS A 205 -10.32 -20.40 19.78
C LYS A 205 -10.82 -20.65 18.35
N ARG A 206 -9.96 -20.44 17.34
CA ARG A 206 -10.31 -20.72 15.94
C ARG A 206 -10.43 -22.22 15.68
N LYS A 207 -9.54 -23.03 16.28
CA LYS A 207 -9.50 -24.49 16.09
C LYS A 207 -10.55 -25.22 16.94
N TYR A 208 -10.83 -24.75 18.15
CA TYR A 208 -11.69 -25.42 19.13
C TYR A 208 -12.85 -24.52 19.55
N LYS A 209 -14.07 -25.05 19.46
CA LYS A 209 -15.31 -24.29 19.61
C LYS A 209 -15.77 -24.09 21.07
N SER A 210 -15.09 -24.68 22.05
CA SER A 210 -15.49 -24.58 23.47
C SER A 210 -14.29 -24.44 24.41
N ALA A 211 -14.49 -23.74 25.53
CA ALA A 211 -13.46 -23.57 26.56
C ALA A 211 -12.98 -24.90 27.15
N LEU A 212 -13.87 -25.91 27.24
CA LEU A 212 -13.53 -27.25 27.71
C LEU A 212 -12.61 -27.98 26.71
N ALA A 213 -12.89 -27.86 25.41
CA ALA A 213 -12.04 -28.43 24.37
C ALA A 213 -10.67 -27.76 24.36
N ILE A 214 -10.62 -26.43 24.49
CA ILE A 214 -9.37 -25.67 24.58
C ILE A 214 -8.56 -26.08 25.81
N SER A 215 -9.20 -26.19 26.99
CA SER A 215 -8.49 -26.55 28.22
C SER A 215 -7.88 -27.95 28.13
N LYS A 216 -8.62 -28.90 27.54
CA LYS A 216 -8.13 -30.27 27.31
C LYS A 216 -6.98 -30.30 26.29
N ALA A 217 -7.11 -29.57 25.19
CA ALA A 217 -6.11 -29.54 24.12
C ALA A 217 -4.80 -28.88 24.55
N LEU A 218 -4.87 -27.81 25.35
CA LEU A 218 -3.69 -27.10 25.84
C LEU A 218 -3.14 -27.66 27.16
N GLY A 219 -3.77 -28.68 27.76
CA GLY A 219 -3.38 -29.22 29.06
C GLY A 219 -3.53 -28.21 30.22
N LEU A 220 -4.38 -27.20 30.08
CA LEU A 220 -4.58 -26.17 31.08
C LEU A 220 -5.77 -26.49 31.98
N ASN A 221 -5.66 -26.19 33.27
CA ASN A 221 -6.84 -26.18 34.15
C ASN A 221 -7.86 -25.16 33.61
N ARG A 222 -9.14 -25.56 33.55
CA ARG A 222 -10.25 -24.72 33.08
C ARG A 222 -10.31 -23.36 33.78
N ALA A 223 -10.07 -23.30 35.10
CA ALA A 223 -10.06 -22.05 35.85
C ALA A 223 -8.92 -21.11 35.38
N THR A 224 -7.75 -21.68 35.11
CA THR A 224 -6.58 -20.94 34.59
C THR A 224 -6.85 -20.41 33.18
N LEU A 225 -7.42 -21.23 32.31
CA LEU A 225 -7.83 -20.81 30.97
C LEU A 225 -8.82 -19.64 31.04
N THR A 226 -9.87 -19.76 31.86
CA THR A 226 -10.87 -18.69 32.01
C THR A 226 -10.24 -17.38 32.50
N LYS A 227 -9.31 -17.44 33.48
CA LYS A 227 -8.57 -16.27 33.93
C LYS A 227 -7.73 -15.63 32.81
N LYS A 228 -7.04 -16.44 31.99
CA LYS A 228 -6.25 -15.95 30.85
C LYS A 228 -7.11 -15.35 29.74
N LEU A 229 -8.22 -16.00 29.40
CA LEU A 229 -9.18 -15.48 28.42
C LEU A 229 -9.77 -14.14 28.86
N LYS A 230 -10.10 -13.99 30.16
CA LYS A 230 -10.56 -12.73 30.73
C LYS A 230 -9.47 -11.67 30.73
N LYS A 231 -8.22 -12.02 31.11
CA LYS A 231 -7.06 -11.12 31.10
C LYS A 231 -6.83 -10.49 29.73
N TYR A 232 -6.98 -11.26 28.65
CA TYR A 232 -6.70 -10.79 27.29
C TYR A 232 -7.95 -10.48 26.45
N GLU A 233 -9.12 -10.35 27.08
CA GLU A 233 -10.41 -10.26 26.39
C GLU A 233 -10.41 -9.22 25.24
N ASN A 234 -9.93 -8.00 25.50
CA ASN A 234 -9.88 -6.93 24.51
C ASN A 234 -8.98 -7.28 23.31
N ARG A 235 -7.80 -7.86 23.56
CA ARG A 235 -6.86 -8.24 22.49
C ARG A 235 -7.33 -9.47 21.70
N LEU A 236 -8.20 -10.29 22.31
CA LEU A 236 -8.83 -11.44 21.66
C LEU A 236 -10.07 -11.05 20.81
N LYS A 237 -10.61 -9.84 20.95
CA LYS A 237 -11.74 -9.32 20.14
C LYS A 237 -11.31 -8.60 18.86
N ASN A 238 -10.07 -8.10 18.79
CA ASN A 238 -9.54 -7.35 17.65
C ASN A 238 -9.13 -8.26 16.47
N GLU A 239 -10.10 -8.94 15.86
CA GLU A 239 -9.97 -9.62 14.54
C GLU A 239 -10.91 -8.94 13.51
N ARG A 240 -10.91 -7.60 13.45
CA ARG A 240 -11.53 -6.85 12.35
C ARG A 240 -10.43 -6.29 11.45
#